data_AF-A0A0N8SJS4-F1
#
_entry.id   AF-A0A0N8SJS4-F1
#
_cell.length_a   1.000
_cell.length_b   1.000
_cell.length_c   1.000
_cell.angle_alpha   90.00
_cell.angle_beta   90.00
_cell.angle_gamma   90.00
#
_symmetry.space_group_name_H-M   'P 1'
#
loop_
_entity.id
_entity.type
_entity.pdbx_description
1 polymer ?
#
loop_
_entity_poly.entity_id
_entity_poly.type
_entity_poly.pdbx_seq_one_letter_code
_entity_poly.pdbx_strand_id
1 'polypeptide(L)'
;MIAAERRCNQPDPPATRAGHNYKRRIIMAGLDKRVATYEEALAGLTDNMTVLCGGFGLCGIPENLIAQIKRMGIKGLTVVSNNCGVDGFGLGILLEDRQIRKMISSYVGENA
;
A
#
# COMPACT_ATOMS: atom_id res chain seq x y z
N MET A 1 8.99 20.27 -4.75
CA MET A 1 10.01 20.38 -3.70
C MET A 1 9.93 19.15 -2.83
N ILE A 2 10.77 18.15 -3.09
CA ILE A 2 10.87 16.93 -2.28
C ILE A 2 12.20 17.02 -1.54
N ALA A 3 12.16 17.07 -0.21
CA ALA A 3 13.33 16.87 0.62
C ALA A 3 13.57 15.36 0.73
N ALA A 4 14.66 14.89 0.12
CA ALA A 4 15.18 13.55 0.30
C ALA A 4 16.22 13.57 1.42
N GLU A 5 15.94 12.92 2.55
CA GLU A 5 16.97 12.63 3.54
C GLU A 5 17.56 11.25 3.28
N ARG A 6 18.75 11.25 2.65
CA ARG A 6 19.73 10.16 2.78
C ARG A 6 20.53 10.37 4.06
N ARG A 7 20.68 9.32 4.86
CA ARG A 7 21.86 8.93 5.67
C ARG A 7 21.51 7.60 6.38
N CYS A 8 22.38 6.63 6.57
CA CYS A 8 23.78 6.44 6.22
C CYS A 8 24.09 4.95 6.42
N ASN A 9 24.93 4.38 5.56
CA ASN A 9 25.68 3.16 5.85
C ASN A 9 26.41 3.31 7.19
N GLN A 10 26.26 2.38 8.13
CA GLN A 10 27.14 2.22 9.30
C GLN A 10 27.36 0.72 9.55
N PRO A 11 28.60 0.26 9.83
CA PRO A 11 28.92 -1.14 10.04
C PRO A 11 28.48 -1.62 11.44
N ASP A 12 28.21 -2.91 11.58
CA ASP A 12 27.80 -3.52 12.86
C ASP A 12 28.94 -3.47 13.91
N PRO A 13 28.66 -3.08 15.17
CA PRO A 13 29.67 -3.04 16.22
C PRO A 13 29.95 -4.42 16.81
N PRO A 14 31.15 -4.65 17.40
CA PRO A 14 31.58 -5.97 17.82
C PRO A 14 30.93 -6.43 19.12
N ALA A 15 30.67 -7.74 19.22
CA ALA A 15 30.07 -8.37 20.37
C ALA A 15 30.98 -8.30 21.61
N THR A 16 30.60 -7.54 22.63
CA THR A 16 31.16 -7.64 23.98
C THR A 16 30.06 -7.71 25.03
N ARG A 17 30.14 -8.76 25.86
CA ARG A 17 29.28 -9.05 27.02
C ARG A 17 29.53 -8.04 28.14
N ALA A 18 28.47 -7.50 28.73
CA ALA A 18 28.16 -7.45 30.16
C ALA A 18 27.00 -6.47 30.39
N GLY A 19 26.26 -6.67 31.49
CA GLY A 19 24.90 -6.15 31.68
C GLY A 19 24.75 -4.63 31.81
N HIS A 20 23.50 -4.25 32.12
CA HIS A 20 22.93 -2.93 32.45
C HIS A 20 21.94 -2.38 31.40
N ASN A 21 20.66 -2.75 31.61
CA ASN A 21 19.48 -1.88 31.49
C ASN A 21 19.41 -0.91 30.29
N TYR A 22 19.40 -1.40 29.05
CA TYR A 22 19.15 -0.54 27.89
C TYR A 22 17.65 -0.40 27.59
N LYS A 23 17.12 0.76 28.00
CA LYS A 23 15.90 1.42 27.50
C LYS A 23 14.57 0.69 27.75
N ARG A 24 13.91 1.07 28.84
CA ARG A 24 12.44 1.10 28.88
C ARG A 24 11.97 1.91 27.67
N ARG A 25 11.43 1.24 26.66
CA ARG A 25 10.69 1.90 25.58
C ARG A 25 9.53 2.63 26.25
N ILE A 26 9.58 3.96 26.29
CA ILE A 26 8.43 4.75 26.68
C ILE A 26 7.39 4.53 25.58
N ILE A 27 6.50 3.57 25.80
CA ILE A 27 5.33 3.38 24.96
C ILE A 27 4.42 4.54 25.33
N MET A 28 4.47 5.63 24.56
CA MET A 28 3.43 6.64 24.61
C MET A 28 2.11 5.90 24.41
N ALA A 29 1.15 6.08 25.34
CA ALA A 29 -0.15 5.41 25.28
C ALA A 29 -0.94 5.95 24.09
N GLY A 30 -0.71 5.36 22.92
CA GLY A 30 -1.41 5.63 21.68
C GLY A 30 -1.77 4.30 21.02
N LEU A 31 -2.88 4.30 20.29
CA LEU A 31 -3.32 3.13 19.53
C LEU A 31 -2.36 2.91 18.35
N ASP A 32 -1.50 1.89 18.44
CA ASP A 32 -0.71 1.43 17.31
C ASP A 32 -1.62 0.66 16.34
N LYS A 33 -1.74 1.15 15.11
CA LYS A 33 -2.58 0.57 14.05
C LYS A 33 -1.74 -0.10 12.96
N ARG A 34 -0.42 -0.19 13.14
CA ARG A 34 0.44 -0.88 12.20
C ARG A 34 0.09 -2.37 12.21
N VAL A 35 0.02 -2.95 11.04
CA VAL A 35 -0.18 -4.38 10.80
C VAL A 35 1.05 -4.95 10.11
N ALA A 36 1.29 -6.24 10.27
CA ALA A 36 2.50 -6.89 9.76
C ALA A 36 2.34 -7.34 8.30
N THR A 37 1.10 -7.53 7.83
CA THR A 37 0.81 -8.12 6.52
C THR A 37 -0.27 -7.35 5.75
N TYR A 38 -0.32 -7.57 4.43
CA TYR A 38 -1.36 -6.96 3.58
C TYR A 38 -2.72 -7.64 3.79
N GLU A 39 -2.72 -8.92 4.15
CA GLU A 39 -3.88 -9.70 4.56
C GLU A 39 -4.56 -9.06 5.78
N GLU A 40 -3.79 -8.72 6.81
CA GLU A 40 -4.30 -8.01 7.99
C GLU A 40 -4.79 -6.60 7.62
N ALA A 41 -4.07 -5.89 6.74
CA ALA A 41 -4.46 -4.55 6.29
C ALA A 41 -5.78 -4.52 5.52
N LEU A 42 -6.09 -5.61 4.81
CA LEU A 42 -7.29 -5.77 3.98
C LEU A 42 -8.33 -6.70 4.63
N ALA A 43 -8.15 -7.05 5.90
CA ALA A 43 -9.09 -7.89 6.63
C ALA A 43 -10.50 -7.24 6.62
N GLY A 44 -11.46 -7.95 6.03
CA GLY A 44 -12.84 -7.47 5.89
C GLY A 44 -13.18 -6.83 4.55
N LEU A 45 -12.22 -6.68 3.62
CA LEU A 45 -12.54 -6.35 2.23
C LEU A 45 -13.26 -7.55 1.59
N THR A 46 -14.45 -7.31 1.03
CA THR A 46 -15.26 -8.34 0.35
C THR A 46 -15.76 -7.86 -1.00
N ASP A 47 -16.40 -8.78 -1.74
CA ASP A 47 -17.05 -8.47 -3.02
C ASP A 47 -18.01 -7.28 -2.91
N ASN A 48 -18.16 -6.59 -4.03
CA ASN A 48 -19.10 -5.49 -4.22
C ASN A 48 -18.87 -4.22 -3.39
N MET A 49 -17.78 -4.16 -2.62
CA MET A 49 -17.39 -2.96 -1.87
C MET A 49 -16.88 -1.82 -2.76
N THR A 50 -16.88 -0.62 -2.19
CA THR A 50 -16.25 0.57 -2.80
C THR A 50 -14.86 0.78 -2.21
N VAL A 51 -13.85 0.92 -3.05
CA VAL A 51 -12.46 1.17 -2.67
C VAL A 51 -12.01 2.54 -3.16
N LEU A 52 -11.50 3.37 -2.26
CA LEU A 52 -10.86 4.63 -2.60
C LEU A 52 -9.36 4.38 -2.71
N CYS A 53 -8.79 4.61 -3.89
CA CYS A 53 -7.39 4.36 -4.16
C CYS A 53 -6.67 5.69 -4.47
N GLY A 54 -5.60 5.95 -3.73
CA GLY A 54 -4.73 7.10 -3.98
C GLY A 54 -3.81 6.87 -5.19
N GLY A 55 -3.19 7.97 -5.64
CA GLY A 55 -2.22 8.01 -6.73
C GLY A 55 -2.62 8.95 -7.88
N PHE A 56 -1.63 9.33 -8.71
CA PHE A 56 -1.81 10.11 -9.93
C PHE A 56 -0.99 9.46 -11.06
N GLY A 57 -1.67 8.95 -12.08
CA GLY A 57 -1.07 8.01 -13.02
C GLY A 57 -0.49 6.81 -12.28
N LEU A 58 0.83 6.66 -12.32
CA LEU A 58 1.60 5.62 -11.61
C LEU A 58 2.36 6.14 -10.38
N CYS A 59 2.23 7.43 -10.06
CA CYS A 59 2.91 8.03 -8.92
C CYS A 59 2.05 7.92 -7.65
N GLY A 60 2.64 7.43 -6.56
CA GLY A 60 1.98 7.35 -5.25
C GLY A 60 0.85 6.31 -5.16
N ILE A 61 0.87 5.29 -6.03
CA ILE A 61 -0.10 4.20 -6.00
C ILE A 61 0.25 3.16 -4.92
N PRO A 62 -0.74 2.52 -4.28
CA PRO A 62 -0.49 1.50 -3.27
C PRO A 62 -0.23 0.12 -3.89
N GLU A 63 0.89 -0.04 -4.61
CA GLU A 63 1.21 -1.22 -5.46
C GLU A 63 0.98 -2.56 -4.74
N ASN A 64 1.51 -2.70 -3.53
CA ASN A 64 1.43 -3.96 -2.79
C ASN A 64 0.01 -4.30 -2.32
N LEU A 65 -0.80 -3.29 -1.99
CA LEU A 65 -2.21 -3.51 -1.63
C LEU A 65 -3.02 -3.86 -2.87
N ILE A 66 -2.76 -3.21 -4.01
CA ILE A 66 -3.41 -3.56 -5.28
C ILE A 66 -3.07 -5.01 -5.67
N ALA A 67 -1.80 -5.41 -5.55
CA ALA A 67 -1.38 -6.79 -5.80
C ALA A 67 -2.05 -7.78 -4.83
N GLN A 68 -2.26 -7.40 -3.56
CA GLN A 68 -2.99 -8.23 -2.62
C GLN A 68 -4.47 -8.36 -2.97
N ILE A 69 -5.14 -7.27 -3.38
CA ILE A 69 -6.53 -7.30 -3.86
C ILE A 69 -6.65 -8.23 -5.07
N LYS A 70 -5.67 -8.21 -5.99
CA LYS A 70 -5.61 -9.15 -7.12
C LYS A 70 -5.57 -10.59 -6.64
N ARG A 71 -4.65 -10.92 -5.72
CA ARG A 71 -4.50 -12.26 -5.13
C ARG A 71 -5.75 -12.75 -4.40
N MET A 72 -6.45 -11.86 -3.69
CA MET A 72 -7.70 -12.19 -3.00
C MET A 72 -8.85 -12.51 -3.96
N GLY A 73 -8.74 -12.14 -5.24
CA GLY A 73 -9.72 -12.47 -6.27
C GLY A 73 -11.08 -11.77 -6.12
N ILE A 74 -11.18 -10.78 -5.24
CA ILE A 74 -12.42 -10.04 -4.94
C ILE A 74 -13.00 -9.42 -6.21
N LYS A 75 -14.30 -9.56 -6.41
CA LYS A 75 -15.02 -9.10 -7.61
C LYS A 75 -16.07 -8.04 -7.30
N GLY A 76 -16.52 -7.36 -8.35
CA GLY A 76 -17.61 -6.41 -8.25
C GLY A 76 -17.22 -5.07 -7.62
N LEU A 77 -15.93 -4.76 -7.51
CA LEU A 77 -15.47 -3.55 -6.85
C LEU A 77 -15.95 -2.29 -7.58
N THR A 78 -16.37 -1.29 -6.81
CA THR A 78 -16.45 0.10 -7.30
C THR A 78 -15.20 0.81 -6.84
N VAL A 79 -14.37 1.29 -7.77
CA VAL A 79 -13.10 1.92 -7.42
C VAL A 79 -13.17 3.41 -7.76
N VAL A 80 -12.76 4.24 -6.79
CA VAL A 80 -12.65 5.70 -6.95
C VAL A 80 -11.18 6.05 -6.91
N SER A 81 -10.67 6.59 -8.02
CA SER A 81 -9.26 6.97 -8.19
C SER A 81 -9.15 7.98 -9.33
N ASN A 82 -8.13 8.84 -9.30
CA ASN A 82 -7.89 9.79 -10.38
C ASN A 82 -7.74 9.10 -11.75
N ASN A 83 -6.95 8.02 -11.79
CA ASN A 83 -6.70 7.18 -12.97
C ASN A 83 -6.87 5.70 -12.63
N CYS A 84 -6.92 4.85 -13.65
CA CYS A 84 -6.91 3.39 -13.50
C CYS A 84 -5.50 2.78 -13.65
N GLY A 85 -4.44 3.58 -13.76
CA GLY A 85 -3.12 3.07 -14.14
C GLY A 85 -3.05 2.75 -15.63
N VAL A 86 -2.25 1.74 -15.98
CA VAL A 86 -2.02 1.27 -17.36
C VAL A 86 -2.22 -0.24 -17.42
N ASP A 87 -2.24 -0.82 -18.61
CA ASP A 87 -2.30 -2.27 -18.77
C ASP A 87 -1.11 -2.94 -18.06
N GLY A 88 -1.37 -3.99 -17.28
CA GLY A 88 -0.34 -4.69 -16.52
C GLY A 88 0.24 -3.97 -15.30
N PHE A 89 -0.17 -2.72 -14.97
CA PHE A 89 0.38 -2.00 -13.81
C PHE A 89 -0.59 -1.02 -13.12
N GLY A 90 -0.47 -0.87 -11.81
CA GLY A 90 -1.43 -0.11 -11.01
C GLY A 90 -2.81 -0.79 -10.97
N LEU A 91 -3.90 -0.03 -10.99
CA LEU A 91 -5.27 -0.58 -10.93
C LEU A 91 -5.67 -1.36 -12.20
N GLY A 92 -4.94 -1.19 -13.31
CA GLY A 92 -5.21 -1.86 -14.58
C GLY A 92 -5.14 -3.39 -14.46
N ILE A 93 -4.27 -3.91 -13.59
CA ILE A 93 -4.16 -5.35 -13.33
C ILE A 93 -5.45 -5.97 -12.78
N LEU A 94 -6.32 -5.16 -12.17
CA LEU A 94 -7.61 -5.60 -11.63
C LEU A 94 -8.72 -5.58 -12.70
N LEU A 95 -8.54 -4.78 -13.77
CA LEU A 95 -9.45 -4.78 -14.91
C LEU A 95 -9.31 -6.05 -15.76
N GLU A 96 -8.07 -6.52 -15.97
CA GLU A 96 -7.76 -7.77 -16.67
C GLU A 96 -8.55 -8.95 -16.10
N ASP A 97 -8.62 -9.05 -14.77
CA ASP A 97 -9.31 -10.11 -14.07
C ASP A 97 -10.81 -9.82 -13.87
N ARG A 98 -11.33 -8.71 -14.41
CA ARG A 98 -12.71 -8.23 -14.20
C ARG A 98 -13.09 -8.09 -12.71
N GLN A 99 -12.15 -7.68 -11.87
CA GLN A 99 -12.39 -7.45 -10.44
C GLN A 99 -13.15 -6.15 -10.19
N ILE A 100 -12.98 -5.16 -11.07
CA ILE A 100 -13.65 -3.85 -10.98
C ILE A 100 -14.91 -3.85 -11.85
N ARG A 101 -16.08 -3.63 -11.23
CA ARG A 101 -17.36 -3.44 -11.92
C ARG A 101 -17.56 -2.00 -12.39
N LYS A 102 -17.08 -1.03 -11.60
CA LYS A 102 -17.25 0.39 -11.89
C LYS A 102 -16.02 1.18 -11.47
N MET A 103 -15.48 1.97 -12.39
CA MET A 103 -14.51 3.02 -12.08
C MET A 103 -15.21 4.37 -11.97
N ILE A 104 -14.82 5.16 -10.99
CA ILE A 104 -15.10 6.59 -10.91
C ILE A 104 -13.75 7.31 -10.99
N SER A 105 -13.50 7.96 -12.13
CA SER A 105 -12.22 8.57 -12.44
C SER A 105 -12.37 9.90 -13.16
N SER A 106 -11.37 10.77 -13.00
CA SER A 106 -11.28 12.05 -13.69
C SER A 106 -10.67 11.90 -15.09
N TYR A 107 -9.78 10.91 -15.28
CA TYR A 107 -9.12 10.65 -16.55
C TYR A 107 -8.73 9.16 -16.69
N VAL A 108 -9.11 8.54 -17.80
CA VAL A 108 -8.89 7.09 -18.06
C VAL A 108 -7.93 6.81 -19.22
N GLY A 109 -7.44 7.84 -19.91
CA GLY A 109 -6.37 7.67 -20.89
C GLY A 109 -5.02 7.45 -20.22
N GLU A 110 -4.06 6.92 -20.97
CA GLU A 110 -2.67 6.85 -20.51
C GLU A 110 -2.03 8.24 -20.55
N ASN A 111 -1.30 8.61 -19.48
CA ASN A 111 -0.31 9.70 -19.57
C ASN A 111 1.01 9.04 -19.99
N ALA A 112 1.26 8.96 -21.30
CA ALA A 112 2.53 8.52 -21.89
C ALA A 112 3.55 9.67 -21.90
#